data_AF-A0A1B6GXM2-F1
#
_entry.id   AF-A0A1B6GXM2-F1
#
_cell.length_a   1.000
_cell.length_b   1.000
_cell.length_c   1.000
_cell.angle_alpha   90.00
_cell.angle_beta   90.00
_cell.angle_gamma   90.00
#
_symmetry.space_group_name_H-M   'P 1'
#
loop_
_entity.id
_entity.type
_entity.pdbx_description
1 polymer ?
#
loop_
_entity_poly.entity_id
_entity_poly.type
_entity_poly.pdbx_seq_one_letter_code
_entity_poly.pdbx_strand_id
1 'polypeptide(L)'
;PTDETDRTTHSHPTKHRGASALLSPISMPSALSYTSLSSMTTDTDCADASLTRRSSSGGLLSPEVAGAPAEHDGFYMLKKDSQRRTTLSRVLSQDQANICKVWLSSVRQDVADSVLNMGHLETLMCGLREYIANQNKDQLETAILTLKEDLEFDSVAINQLHLAIYLFQDAVNVVLRSHSIKPHWMFALDNLVRNS
;
A
#
# COMPACT_ATOMS: atom_id res chain seq x y z
N PRO A 1 -19.32 -46.05 42.60
CA PRO A 1 -20.33 -46.81 41.85
C PRO A 1 -20.68 -46.07 40.56
N THR A 2 -20.07 -46.57 39.50
CA THR A 2 -20.29 -46.25 38.09
C THR A 2 -21.74 -46.49 37.69
N ASP A 3 -22.34 -45.58 36.93
CA ASP A 3 -23.48 -45.90 36.08
C ASP A 3 -23.30 -45.23 34.71
N GLU A 4 -22.92 -46.07 33.74
CA GLU A 4 -22.98 -45.83 32.31
C GLU A 4 -24.38 -46.21 31.82
N THR A 5 -25.03 -45.33 31.07
CA THR A 5 -26.16 -45.61 30.18
C THR A 5 -26.26 -44.40 29.23
N ASP A 6 -26.53 -44.47 27.94
CA ASP A 6 -26.84 -45.54 27.01
C ASP A 6 -26.50 -44.98 25.60
N ARG A 7 -26.07 -45.85 24.68
CA ARG A 7 -25.86 -45.51 23.27
C ARG A 7 -27.19 -45.64 22.55
N THR A 8 -27.61 -44.62 21.81
CA THR A 8 -28.63 -44.82 20.76
C THR A 8 -28.31 -44.01 19.51
N THR A 9 -27.70 -44.69 18.55
CA THR A 9 -27.61 -44.29 17.15
C THR A 9 -28.99 -44.37 16.51
N HIS A 10 -29.51 -43.25 16.00
CA HIS A 10 -30.70 -43.24 15.15
C HIS A 10 -30.31 -42.85 13.72
N SER A 11 -30.40 -43.82 12.82
CA SER A 11 -30.22 -43.69 11.38
C SER A 11 -31.52 -43.30 10.66
N HIS A 12 -31.33 -42.57 9.55
CA HIS A 12 -32.19 -42.09 8.45
C HIS A 12 -33.68 -42.48 8.31
N PRO A 13 -34.45 -41.63 7.60
CA PRO A 13 -34.85 -42.09 6.27
C PRO A 13 -34.63 -41.06 5.14
N THR A 14 -34.21 -41.58 4.01
CA THR A 14 -34.20 -40.94 2.69
C THR A 14 -35.63 -40.72 2.21
N LYS A 15 -35.91 -39.51 1.71
CA LYS A 15 -37.08 -39.24 0.86
C LYS A 15 -36.64 -38.66 -0.48
N HIS A 16 -37.25 -39.25 -1.48
CA HIS A 16 -36.95 -39.22 -2.90
C HIS A 16 -37.46 -37.93 -3.57
N ARG A 17 -36.79 -37.58 -4.68
CA ARG A 17 -37.40 -37.13 -5.95
C ARG A 17 -37.76 -35.63 -6.07
N GLY A 18 -37.08 -34.96 -7.00
CA GLY A 18 -37.65 -33.79 -7.67
C GLY A 18 -36.63 -32.83 -8.26
N ALA A 19 -36.37 -32.99 -9.56
CA ALA A 19 -35.84 -31.98 -10.49
C ALA A 19 -34.45 -31.37 -10.18
N SER A 20 -33.44 -31.92 -10.86
CA SER A 20 -32.29 -31.14 -11.31
C SER A 20 -32.78 -29.85 -11.97
N ALA A 21 -32.62 -28.72 -11.28
CA ALA A 21 -32.71 -27.41 -11.92
C ALA A 21 -31.51 -27.32 -12.87
N LEU A 22 -31.77 -27.61 -14.14
CA LEU A 22 -30.84 -27.45 -15.24
C LEU A 22 -30.36 -25.99 -15.23
N LEU A 23 -29.09 -25.76 -14.92
CA LEU A 23 -28.46 -24.48 -15.20
C LEU A 23 -28.55 -24.26 -16.72
N SER A 24 -29.10 -23.11 -17.12
CA SER A 24 -29.08 -22.67 -18.52
C SER A 24 -27.63 -22.61 -19.02
N PRO A 25 -27.32 -23.10 -20.23
CA PRO A 25 -25.98 -22.98 -20.79
C PRO A 25 -25.59 -21.50 -20.87
N ILE A 26 -24.37 -21.17 -20.43
CA ILE A 26 -23.78 -19.84 -20.65
C ILE A 26 -23.59 -19.68 -22.16
N SER A 27 -24.40 -18.81 -22.76
CA SER A 27 -24.23 -18.41 -24.16
C SER A 27 -23.06 -17.43 -24.25
N MET A 28 -21.92 -17.89 -24.76
CA MET A 28 -20.78 -17.03 -25.08
C MET A 28 -21.12 -16.25 -26.37
N PRO A 29 -21.06 -14.91 -26.39
CA PRO A 29 -21.14 -14.17 -27.64
C PRO A 29 -19.95 -14.58 -28.52
N SER A 30 -20.25 -14.94 -29.77
CA SER A 30 -19.25 -15.25 -30.79
C SER A 30 -18.24 -14.10 -30.87
N ALA A 31 -16.95 -14.44 -30.87
CA ALA A 31 -15.88 -13.49 -31.03
C ALA A 31 -16.13 -12.65 -32.29
N LEU A 32 -16.49 -11.39 -32.10
CA LEU A 32 -16.33 -10.39 -33.15
C LEU A 32 -14.83 -10.33 -33.43
N SER A 33 -14.47 -10.78 -34.62
CA SER A 33 -13.19 -10.55 -35.25
C SER A 33 -12.90 -9.05 -35.24
N TYR A 34 -12.03 -8.62 -34.32
CA TYR A 34 -11.45 -7.28 -34.37
C TYR A 34 -10.38 -7.32 -35.45
N THR A 35 -10.72 -6.84 -36.64
CA THR A 35 -9.73 -6.42 -37.62
C THR A 35 -9.05 -5.18 -37.04
N SER A 36 -7.91 -5.36 -36.38
CA SER A 36 -7.03 -4.24 -36.07
C SER A 36 -6.43 -3.75 -37.40
N LEU A 37 -6.79 -2.55 -37.82
CA LEU A 37 -5.93 -1.77 -38.71
C LEU A 37 -5.81 -0.35 -38.19
N SER A 38 -4.66 -0.15 -37.56
CA SER A 38 -3.72 0.96 -37.70
C SER A 38 -4.23 2.34 -38.10
N SER A 39 -3.93 3.25 -37.18
CA SER A 39 -3.60 4.66 -37.34
C SER A 39 -3.18 5.08 -38.74
N MET A 40 -3.77 6.19 -39.17
CA MET A 40 -3.33 7.05 -40.26
C MET A 40 -1.84 7.39 -40.07
N THR A 41 -0.99 6.94 -40.99
CA THR A 41 0.37 7.47 -41.17
C THR A 41 0.38 8.27 -42.45
N THR A 42 0.81 9.51 -42.34
CA THR A 42 1.02 10.46 -43.44
C THR A 42 1.96 9.90 -44.50
N ASP A 43 1.62 10.16 -45.76
CA ASP A 43 2.43 9.86 -46.94
C ASP A 43 3.87 10.36 -46.82
N THR A 44 4.83 9.48 -47.12
CA THR A 44 6.15 9.88 -47.63
C THR A 44 6.61 8.81 -48.62
N ASP A 45 6.95 9.30 -49.80
CA ASP A 45 7.18 8.59 -51.04
C ASP A 45 8.49 7.76 -51.07
N CYS A 46 8.44 6.73 -51.94
CA CYS A 46 9.53 6.21 -52.77
C CYS A 46 10.71 5.44 -52.13
N ALA A 47 10.79 4.12 -52.38
CA ALA A 47 11.78 3.51 -53.30
C ALA A 47 11.92 1.98 -53.13
N ASP A 48 11.68 1.28 -54.24
CA ASP A 48 12.43 0.14 -54.80
C ASP A 48 12.45 -1.28 -54.16
N ALA A 49 12.52 -2.23 -55.08
CA ALA A 49 13.07 -3.59 -55.00
C ALA A 49 12.25 -4.76 -54.41
N SER A 50 11.57 -5.43 -55.35
CA SER A 50 11.85 -6.81 -55.76
C SER A 50 11.38 -7.99 -54.89
N LEU A 51 10.61 -8.84 -55.58
CA LEU A 51 10.06 -10.12 -55.16
C LEU A 51 11.16 -11.15 -54.88
N THR A 52 11.25 -11.64 -53.64
CA THR A 52 11.76 -13.01 -53.38
C THR A 52 10.89 -13.73 -52.36
N ARG A 53 9.95 -14.48 -52.94
CA ARG A 53 9.28 -15.64 -52.38
C ARG A 53 10.31 -16.63 -51.79
N ARG A 54 10.23 -17.00 -50.51
CA ARG A 54 10.67 -18.34 -50.03
C ARG A 54 10.15 -18.72 -48.64
N SER A 55 9.31 -19.74 -48.69
CA SER A 55 8.98 -20.82 -47.76
C SER A 55 9.51 -20.82 -46.33
N SER A 56 8.57 -21.16 -45.43
CA SER A 56 8.75 -21.70 -44.09
C SER A 56 9.77 -22.84 -44.05
N SER A 57 10.66 -22.78 -43.06
CA SER A 57 11.28 -23.96 -42.46
C SER A 57 11.30 -23.74 -40.95
N GLY A 58 10.47 -24.51 -40.24
CA GLY A 58 10.51 -24.58 -38.79
C GLY A 58 11.86 -25.11 -38.34
N GLY A 59 12.49 -24.37 -37.44
CA GLY A 59 13.61 -24.80 -36.63
C GLY A 59 13.33 -24.34 -35.20
N LEU A 60 13.16 -25.31 -34.31
CA LEU A 60 12.99 -25.13 -32.87
C LEU A 60 14.23 -24.44 -32.30
N LEU A 61 14.16 -23.15 -32.00
CA LEU A 61 15.17 -22.50 -31.18
C LEU A 61 14.44 -21.90 -29.97
N SER A 62 14.72 -22.48 -28.80
CA SER A 62 14.30 -21.94 -27.51
C SER A 62 14.59 -20.44 -27.42
N PRO A 63 13.71 -19.62 -26.84
CA PRO A 63 14.12 -18.27 -26.47
C PRO A 63 15.13 -18.39 -25.31
N GLU A 64 16.40 -18.21 -25.64
CA GLU A 64 17.37 -17.64 -24.71
C GLU A 64 16.94 -16.20 -24.43
N VAL A 65 16.12 -15.99 -23.40
CA VAL A 65 15.92 -14.64 -22.85
C VAL A 65 17.15 -14.32 -21.99
N ALA A 66 18.24 -14.03 -22.69
CA ALA A 66 19.36 -13.30 -22.14
C ALA A 66 18.92 -11.84 -21.97
N GLY A 67 18.61 -11.48 -20.72
CA GLY A 67 18.72 -10.14 -20.13
C GLY A 67 18.21 -8.92 -20.91
N ALA A 68 17.04 -8.39 -20.50
CA ALA A 68 16.81 -7.00 -20.07
C ALA A 68 15.30 -6.63 -20.15
N PRO A 69 14.77 -5.66 -19.35
CA PRO A 69 15.29 -5.08 -18.12
C PRO A 69 14.29 -5.18 -16.94
N ALA A 70 14.79 -5.36 -15.72
CA ALA A 70 14.03 -5.20 -14.48
C ALA A 70 13.54 -3.73 -14.24
N GLU A 71 13.88 -2.82 -15.16
CA GLU A 71 13.60 -1.38 -15.08
C GLU A 71 12.11 -1.03 -15.25
N HIS A 72 11.34 -1.84 -16.00
CA HIS A 72 9.94 -1.52 -16.25
C HIS A 72 9.07 -1.79 -15.00
N ASP A 73 9.35 -2.85 -14.25
CA ASP A 73 8.60 -3.20 -13.03
C ASP A 73 8.93 -2.23 -11.86
N GLY A 74 10.19 -1.79 -11.77
CA GLY A 74 10.62 -0.77 -10.80
C GLY A 74 9.87 0.55 -10.96
N PHE A 75 9.64 1.00 -12.19
CA PHE A 75 8.89 2.23 -12.46
C PHE A 75 7.41 2.15 -12.01
N TYR A 76 6.72 1.03 -12.26
CA TYR A 76 5.35 0.82 -11.75
C TYR A 76 5.31 0.68 -10.23
N MET A 77 6.33 0.08 -9.63
CA MET A 77 6.44 -0.04 -8.18
C MET A 77 6.62 1.33 -7.51
N LEU A 78 7.48 2.20 -8.05
CA LEU A 78 7.68 3.58 -7.56
C LEU A 78 6.41 4.44 -7.75
N LYS A 79 5.73 4.31 -8.88
CA LYS A 79 4.48 5.04 -9.14
C LYS A 79 3.35 4.61 -8.18
N LYS A 80 3.23 3.31 -7.93
CA LYS A 80 2.27 2.75 -6.97
C LYS A 80 2.62 3.14 -5.53
N ASP A 81 3.91 3.19 -5.19
CA ASP A 81 4.37 3.62 -3.87
C ASP A 81 4.09 5.11 -3.63
N SER A 82 4.42 5.97 -4.61
CA SER A 82 4.08 7.40 -4.56
C SER A 82 2.58 7.65 -4.36
N GLN A 83 1.72 6.87 -5.03
CA GLN A 83 0.27 6.96 -4.85
C GLN A 83 -0.18 6.55 -3.43
N ARG A 84 0.41 5.50 -2.86
CA ARG A 84 0.14 5.06 -1.48
C ARG A 84 0.55 6.16 -0.49
N ARG A 85 1.76 6.70 -0.63
CA ARG A 85 2.29 7.78 0.20
C ARG A 85 1.45 9.05 0.14
N THR A 86 1.04 9.46 -1.07
CA THR A 86 0.15 10.62 -1.27
C THR A 86 -1.18 10.44 -0.53
N THR A 87 -1.75 9.23 -0.58
CA THR A 87 -3.03 8.98 0.08
C THR A 87 -2.87 8.88 1.60
N LEU A 88 -1.79 8.25 2.08
CA LEU A 88 -1.46 8.26 3.51
C LEU A 88 -1.28 9.69 4.04
N SER A 89 -0.53 10.54 3.32
CA SER A 89 -0.35 11.94 3.69
C SER A 89 -1.70 12.68 3.80
N ARG A 90 -2.66 12.40 2.90
CA ARG A 90 -4.01 12.97 2.99
C ARG A 90 -4.78 12.49 4.23
N VAL A 91 -4.72 11.19 4.55
CA VAL A 91 -5.35 10.63 5.76
C VAL A 91 -4.73 11.25 7.02
N LEU A 92 -3.40 11.32 7.08
CA LEU A 92 -2.66 11.94 8.17
C LEU A 92 -3.02 13.42 8.35
N SER A 93 -3.24 14.17 7.27
CA SER A 93 -3.74 15.55 7.34
C SER A 93 -5.17 15.63 7.89
N GLN A 94 -6.04 14.72 7.47
CA GLN A 94 -7.45 14.72 7.89
C GLN A 94 -7.58 14.42 9.38
N ASP A 95 -6.79 13.48 9.90
CA ASP A 95 -6.83 13.07 11.30
C ASP A 95 -5.74 13.73 12.16
N GLN A 96 -5.06 14.76 11.65
CA GLN A 96 -3.91 15.40 12.30
C GLN A 96 -4.18 15.76 13.77
N ALA A 97 -5.30 16.45 14.05
CA ALA A 97 -5.64 16.88 15.40
C ALA A 97 -5.87 15.70 16.36
N ASN A 98 -6.44 14.60 15.88
CA ASN A 98 -6.66 13.40 16.68
C ASN A 98 -5.35 12.64 16.91
N ILE A 99 -4.51 12.52 15.88
CA ILE A 99 -3.18 11.92 15.96
C ILE A 99 -2.33 12.68 16.98
N CYS A 100 -2.24 14.01 16.88
CA CYS A 100 -1.45 14.81 17.82
C CYS A 100 -1.95 14.69 19.27
N LYS A 101 -3.26 14.58 19.49
CA LYS A 101 -3.81 14.34 20.85
C LYS A 101 -3.44 12.97 21.41
N VAL A 102 -3.63 11.91 20.61
CA VAL A 102 -3.26 10.54 21.01
C VAL A 102 -1.76 10.45 21.23
N TRP A 103 -0.98 11.04 20.34
CA TRP A 103 0.48 11.05 20.39
C TRP A 103 1.01 11.77 21.63
N LEU A 104 0.49 12.97 21.92
CA LEU A 104 0.84 13.69 23.15
C LEU A 104 0.46 12.89 24.40
N SER A 105 -0.68 12.19 24.37
CA SER A 105 -1.07 11.30 25.48
C SER A 105 -0.09 10.13 25.65
N SER A 106 0.36 9.51 24.56
CA SER A 106 1.36 8.45 24.58
C SER A 106 2.70 8.94 25.12
N VAL A 107 3.17 10.12 24.68
CA VAL A 107 4.39 10.74 25.21
C VAL A 107 4.29 11.01 26.71
N ARG A 108 3.15 11.53 27.18
CA ARG A 108 2.91 11.80 28.60
C ARG A 108 2.77 10.55 29.45
N GLN A 109 2.35 9.43 28.85
CA GLN A 109 2.29 8.16 29.52
C GLN A 109 3.69 7.61 29.82
N ASP A 110 4.63 7.77 28.89
CA ASP A 110 6.02 7.35 29.06
C ASP A 110 6.86 8.37 29.84
N VAL A 111 6.53 9.66 29.69
CA VAL A 111 7.21 10.78 30.35
C VAL A 111 6.17 11.72 30.97
N ALA A 112 5.83 11.47 32.23
CA ALA A 112 4.79 12.20 32.97
C ALA A 112 4.97 13.73 32.93
N ASP A 113 6.21 14.21 33.09
CA ASP A 113 6.58 15.63 33.06
C ASP A 113 7.16 16.02 31.69
N SER A 114 6.49 15.64 30.60
CA SER A 114 6.96 15.99 29.27
C SER A 114 6.88 17.50 29.02
N VAL A 115 7.98 18.07 28.54
CA VAL A 115 8.08 19.48 28.11
C VAL A 115 7.49 19.70 26.71
N LEU A 116 7.13 18.62 26.01
CA LEU A 116 6.51 18.70 24.70
C LEU A 116 5.06 19.17 24.81
N ASN A 117 4.73 20.20 24.03
CA ASN A 117 3.39 20.74 23.93
C ASN A 117 2.75 20.34 22.59
N MET A 118 1.46 20.60 22.45
CA MET A 118 0.72 20.27 21.21
C MET A 118 1.34 20.92 19.96
N GLY A 119 1.83 22.16 20.07
CA GLY A 119 2.46 22.87 18.96
C GLY A 119 3.73 22.17 18.47
N HIS A 120 4.57 21.67 19.39
CA HIS A 120 5.76 20.91 19.04
C HIS A 120 5.41 19.64 18.26
N LEU A 121 4.36 18.91 18.69
CA LEU A 121 3.89 17.73 17.98
C LEU A 121 3.23 18.07 16.64
N GLU A 122 2.55 19.20 16.51
CA GLU A 122 1.97 19.65 15.24
C GLU A 122 3.05 19.99 14.20
N THR A 123 4.11 20.70 14.62
CA THR A 123 5.27 20.98 13.77
C THR A 123 5.96 19.68 13.35
N LEU A 124 6.17 18.75 14.28
CA LEU A 124 6.79 17.46 13.98
C LEU A 124 5.89 16.61 13.05
N MET A 125 4.57 16.62 13.27
CA MET A 125 3.59 15.96 12.42
C MET A 125 3.61 16.51 10.98
N CYS A 126 3.77 17.83 10.82
CA CYS A 126 3.92 18.45 9.51
C CYS A 126 5.16 17.94 8.78
N GLY A 127 6.32 17.97 9.45
CA GLY A 127 7.58 17.48 8.89
C GLY A 127 7.54 15.99 8.54
N LEU A 128 6.99 15.15 9.43
CA LEU A 128 6.83 13.72 9.19
C LEU A 128 5.87 13.43 8.03
N ARG A 129 4.75 14.14 7.93
CA ARG A 129 3.80 13.97 6.82
C ARG A 129 4.44 14.33 5.47
N GLU A 130 5.22 15.39 5.43
CA GLU A 130 5.92 15.81 4.22
C GLU A 130 7.04 14.85 3.83
N TYR A 131 7.76 14.32 4.82
CA TYR A 131 8.70 13.22 4.63
C TYR A 131 7.99 11.99 4.06
N ILE A 132 6.81 11.63 4.57
CA ILE A 132 6.01 10.51 4.05
C ILE A 132 5.61 10.75 2.60
N ALA A 133 5.16 11.95 2.24
CA ALA A 133 4.73 12.26 0.88
C ALA A 133 5.90 12.22 -0.12
N ASN A 134 7.00 12.90 0.21
CA ASN A 134 8.05 13.25 -0.73
C ASN A 134 9.35 12.44 -0.55
N GLN A 135 9.46 11.64 0.53
CA GLN A 135 10.70 10.99 0.99
C GLN A 135 11.88 11.96 1.18
N ASN A 136 11.58 13.25 1.32
CA ASN A 136 12.59 14.28 1.50
C ASN A 136 12.93 14.42 2.99
N LYS A 137 14.14 14.01 3.38
CA LYS A 137 14.64 14.11 4.76
C LYS A 137 14.91 15.56 5.17
N ASP A 138 15.21 16.45 4.23
CA ASP A 138 15.58 17.84 4.51
C ASP A 138 14.47 18.58 5.27
N GLN A 139 13.20 18.34 4.90
CA GLN A 139 12.06 18.99 5.55
C GLN A 139 11.84 18.47 6.98
N LEU A 140 12.06 17.17 7.20
CA LEU A 140 11.99 16.59 8.54
C LEU A 140 13.15 17.07 9.41
N GLU A 141 14.38 17.09 8.88
CA GLU A 141 15.55 17.61 9.57
C GLU A 141 15.37 19.08 9.93
N THR A 142 14.86 19.90 9.01
CA THR A 142 14.54 21.31 9.26
C THR A 142 13.51 21.44 10.39
N ALA A 143 12.42 20.67 10.36
CA ALA A 143 11.41 20.71 11.43
C ALA A 143 12.00 20.28 12.79
N ILE A 144 12.85 19.26 12.82
CA ILE A 144 13.54 18.81 14.04
C ILE A 144 14.50 19.89 14.54
N LEU A 145 15.24 20.57 13.66
CA LEU A 145 16.16 21.66 14.03
C LEU A 145 15.40 22.84 14.62
N THR A 146 14.30 23.28 13.99
CA THR A 146 13.43 24.32 14.55
C THR A 146 12.92 23.95 15.93
N LEU A 147 12.47 22.70 16.13
CA LEU A 147 12.02 22.24 17.44
C LEU A 147 13.15 22.17 18.48
N LYS A 148 14.37 21.86 18.06
CA LYS A 148 15.54 21.90 18.95
C LYS A 148 15.87 23.32 19.38
N GLU A 149 15.75 24.29 18.49
CA GLU A 149 15.91 25.72 18.80
C GLU A 149 14.82 26.21 19.77
N ASP A 150 13.55 25.86 19.51
CA ASP A 150 12.42 26.20 20.39
C ASP A 150 12.55 25.58 21.79
N LEU A 151 13.20 24.42 21.88
CA LEU A 151 13.51 23.71 23.13
C LEU A 151 14.88 24.09 23.73
N GLU A 152 15.52 25.15 23.22
CA GLU A 152 16.80 25.69 23.68
C GLU A 152 17.94 24.65 23.72
N PHE A 153 17.87 23.64 22.86
CA PHE A 153 18.80 22.50 22.83
C PHE A 153 18.94 21.76 24.18
N ASP A 154 17.91 21.80 25.04
CA ASP A 154 17.92 21.07 26.29
C ASP A 154 18.01 19.55 26.04
N SER A 155 18.94 18.89 26.72
CA SER A 155 19.22 17.47 26.51
C SER A 155 18.03 16.57 26.86
N VAL A 156 17.24 16.95 27.88
CA VAL A 156 16.05 16.20 28.29
C VAL A 156 14.94 16.39 27.25
N ALA A 157 14.71 17.63 26.82
CA ALA A 157 13.75 17.97 25.78
C ALA A 157 14.06 17.28 24.44
N ILE A 158 15.34 17.24 24.04
CA ILE A 158 15.79 16.52 22.83
C ILE A 158 15.52 15.01 22.96
N ASN A 159 15.79 14.43 24.13
CA ASN A 159 15.52 13.00 24.34
C ASN A 159 14.00 12.70 24.26
N GLN A 160 13.16 13.57 24.82
CA GLN A 160 11.72 13.48 24.68
C GLN A 160 11.26 13.65 23.23
N LEU A 161 11.90 14.54 22.46
CA LEU A 161 11.61 14.71 21.04
C LEU A 161 11.92 13.43 20.24
N HIS A 162 13.07 12.79 20.50
CA HIS A 162 13.40 11.51 19.88
C HIS A 162 12.42 10.40 20.27
N LEU A 163 12.02 10.34 21.55
CA LEU A 163 10.97 9.43 22.00
C LEU A 163 9.64 9.69 21.28
N ALA A 164 9.25 10.96 21.13
CA ALA A 164 8.04 11.31 20.40
C ALA A 164 8.10 10.80 18.95
N ILE A 165 9.21 11.02 18.25
CA ILE A 165 9.41 10.49 16.88
C ILE A 165 9.26 8.96 16.86
N TYR A 166 9.82 8.25 17.85
CA TYR A 166 9.68 6.80 17.97
C TYR A 166 8.23 6.35 18.17
N LEU A 167 7.48 7.04 19.04
CA LEU A 167 6.08 6.74 19.35
C LEU A 167 5.10 7.17 18.24
N PHE A 168 5.55 7.91 17.23
CA PHE A 168 4.71 8.43 16.17
C PHE A 168 3.94 7.32 15.44
N GLN A 169 4.64 6.24 15.06
CA GLN A 169 4.01 5.14 14.33
C GLN A 169 2.89 4.50 15.13
N ASP A 170 3.09 4.31 16.44
CA ASP A 170 2.08 3.73 17.32
C ASP A 170 0.87 4.64 17.46
N ALA A 171 1.08 5.94 17.64
CA ALA A 171 -0.01 6.92 17.72
C ALA A 171 -0.85 6.94 16.44
N VAL A 172 -0.20 6.97 15.27
CA VAL A 172 -0.88 6.88 13.98
C VAL A 172 -1.64 5.55 13.86
N ASN A 173 -1.02 4.44 14.22
CA ASN A 173 -1.64 3.12 14.18
C ASN A 173 -2.88 3.02 15.08
N VAL A 174 -2.88 3.63 16.26
CA VAL A 174 -4.05 3.68 17.15
C VAL A 174 -5.21 4.43 16.48
N VAL A 175 -4.94 5.60 15.90
CA VAL A 175 -5.97 6.37 15.19
C VAL A 175 -6.47 5.61 13.96
N LEU A 176 -5.57 5.02 13.17
CA LEU A 176 -5.97 4.23 12.01
C LEU A 176 -6.87 3.04 12.41
N ARG A 177 -6.60 2.39 13.56
CA ARG A 177 -7.47 1.31 14.08
C ARG A 177 -8.84 1.83 14.53
N SER A 178 -8.90 3.01 15.16
CA SER A 178 -10.14 3.66 15.61
C SER A 178 -11.12 3.92 14.47
N HIS A 179 -10.62 4.24 13.27
CA HIS A 179 -11.44 4.54 12.09
C HIS A 179 -11.93 3.30 11.31
N SER A 180 -11.82 2.08 11.84
CA SER A 180 -12.16 0.81 11.13
C SER A 180 -11.47 0.68 9.75
N ILE A 181 -10.22 1.13 9.69
CA ILE A 181 -9.53 1.33 8.42
C ILE A 181 -9.15 0.00 7.77
N LYS A 182 -9.30 -0.04 6.44
CA LYS A 182 -8.92 -1.20 5.63
C LYS A 182 -7.43 -1.52 5.84
N PRO A 183 -7.08 -2.81 6.00
CA PRO A 183 -5.73 -3.24 6.39
C PRO A 183 -4.62 -2.72 5.45
N HIS A 184 -4.94 -2.39 4.20
CA HIS A 184 -3.98 -1.82 3.26
C HIS A 184 -3.36 -0.49 3.69
N TRP A 185 -4.04 0.33 4.51
CA TRP A 185 -3.46 1.59 5.01
C TRP A 185 -2.47 1.36 6.15
N MET A 186 -2.80 0.44 7.06
CA MET A 186 -1.85 0.00 8.09
C MET A 186 -0.61 -0.62 7.44
N PHE A 187 -0.79 -1.50 6.44
CA PHE A 187 0.33 -2.06 5.68
C PHE A 187 1.14 -0.99 4.94
N ALA A 188 0.52 0.05 4.40
CA ALA A 188 1.25 1.11 3.69
C ALA A 188 2.13 1.93 4.65
N LEU A 189 1.66 2.21 5.88
CA LEU A 189 2.47 2.84 6.91
C LEU A 189 3.62 1.93 7.36
N ASP A 190 3.36 0.66 7.61
CA ASP A 190 4.38 -0.30 8.05
C ASP A 190 5.48 -0.53 7.01
N ASN A 191 5.14 -0.56 5.71
CA ASN A 191 6.14 -0.64 4.65
C ASN A 191 7.01 0.62 4.60
N LEU A 192 6.46 1.79 4.92
CA LEU A 192 7.23 3.03 4.89
C LEU A 192 8.21 3.11 6.06
N VAL A 193 7.77 2.71 7.27
CA VAL A 193 8.62 2.73 8.47
C VAL A 193 9.71 1.65 8.43
N ARG A 194 9.44 0.50 7.81
CA ARG A 194 10.47 -0.54 7.60
C ARG A 194 11.57 -0.13 6.61
N ASN A 195 11.31 0.88 5.79
CA ASN A 195 12.21 1.35 4.74
C ASN A 195 12.82 2.73 5.03
N SER A 196 12.52 3.34 6.19
CA SER A 196 13.04 4.64 6.64
C SER A 196 14.27 4.52 7.55
#